data_AF-A0A7V3YLI1-F1
#
_entry.id   AF-A0A7V3YLI1-F1
#
_cell.length_a   1.000
_cell.length_b   1.000
_cell.length_c   1.000
_cell.angle_alpha   90.00
_cell.angle_beta   90.00
_cell.angle_gamma   90.00
#
_symmetry.space_group_name_H-M   'P 1'
#
loop_
_entity.id
_entity.type
_entity.pdbx_description
1 polymer ?
#
loop_
_entity_poly.entity_id
_entity_poly.type
_entity_poly.pdbx_seq_one_letter_code
_entity_poly.pdbx_strand_id
1 'polypeptide(L)'
;MGERFLIEQALPIAALSQEARREKAIRHGHISTLHVWWARRPLVVARAAVLGALLTEEAEVDERFLLNLCRWEVHDGDPGGRYLLERARTLIRRRFGDRPPKVLDSFAGGGSIPLEALRLGAGAYAMEYNPVAYLILKATVEYPQRFGQKLTREVKRFGEWVLERAKRELAEFYPPLAGETPIAYIWSRTIRCPNPSCGAEIPLFRQFWLARKGNKKVALKPIPNRKTKRVDFVIVQGGAVDFDPAKGTVSRGNAVCLLCGTSVKDDYVKAEAQAGRMGHRLVAVVTTRGRGQGRNYRLATEEDHAAFRRAEEALKNLVQTPSPWAFGLSWVPEEPMLPSIGNNFTVSGEYPYGIRR
;
A
#
# COMPACT_ATOMS: atom_id res chain seq x y z
N MET A 1 -35.47 -33.75 11.72
CA MET A 1 -34.72 -32.55 12.15
C MET A 1 -33.75 -32.24 11.03
N GLY A 2 -33.74 -31.02 10.48
CA GLY A 2 -32.86 -30.69 9.35
C GLY A 2 -31.39 -30.78 9.75
N GLU A 3 -30.56 -31.24 8.83
CA GLU A 3 -29.11 -31.30 9.00
C GLU A 3 -28.55 -29.89 9.24
N ARG A 4 -27.80 -29.70 10.34
CA ARG A 4 -27.25 -28.39 10.72
C ARG A 4 -25.83 -28.22 10.20
N PHE A 5 -25.57 -27.09 9.54
CA PHE A 5 -24.25 -26.76 9.05
C PHE A 5 -23.36 -26.21 10.17
N LEU A 6 -22.05 -26.46 10.07
CA LEU A 6 -21.10 -25.95 11.06
C LEU A 6 -21.08 -24.42 11.13
N ILE A 7 -21.39 -23.71 10.04
CA ILE A 7 -21.50 -22.25 10.04
C ILE A 7 -22.66 -21.73 10.91
N GLU A 8 -23.69 -22.56 11.14
CA GLU A 8 -24.85 -22.24 11.98
C GLU A 8 -24.57 -22.52 13.46
N GLN A 9 -23.65 -23.44 13.74
CA GLN A 9 -23.21 -23.77 15.09
C GLN A 9 -21.96 -22.95 15.44
N ALA A 10 -22.20 -21.69 15.82
CA ALA A 10 -21.23 -20.76 16.40
C ALA A 10 -19.75 -21.11 16.14
N LEU A 11 -19.25 -20.76 14.94
CA LEU A 11 -17.80 -20.75 14.67
C LEU A 11 -17.08 -19.99 15.80
N PRO A 12 -15.79 -20.26 16.08
CA PRO A 12 -15.05 -19.59 17.15
C PRO A 12 -14.72 -18.13 16.77
N ILE A 13 -15.74 -17.26 16.74
CA ILE A 13 -15.71 -15.90 16.18
C ILE A 13 -14.65 -15.05 16.86
N ALA A 14 -14.49 -15.17 18.19
CA ALA A 14 -13.50 -14.40 18.94
C ALA A 14 -12.07 -14.72 18.48
N ALA A 15 -11.74 -16.00 18.31
CA ALA A 15 -10.42 -16.44 17.85
C ALA A 15 -10.20 -16.08 16.38
N LEU A 16 -11.21 -16.30 15.52
CA LEU A 16 -11.15 -15.91 14.10
C LEU A 16 -10.93 -14.39 13.94
N SER A 17 -11.59 -13.58 14.76
CA SER A 17 -11.44 -12.12 14.75
C SER A 17 -10.05 -11.67 15.21
N GLN A 18 -9.45 -12.37 16.18
CA GLN A 18 -8.08 -12.11 16.61
C GLN A 18 -7.08 -12.41 15.49
N GLU A 19 -7.17 -13.58 14.86
CA GLU A 19 -6.29 -13.97 13.76
C GLU A 19 -6.51 -13.09 12.52
N ALA A 20 -7.75 -12.69 12.22
CA ALA A 20 -8.05 -11.76 11.14
C ALA A 20 -7.35 -10.40 11.32
N ARG A 21 -7.20 -9.92 12.56
CA ARG A 21 -6.44 -8.70 12.87
C ARG A 21 -4.94 -8.92 12.66
N ARG A 22 -4.41 -10.10 13.05
CA ARG A 22 -3.01 -10.48 12.80
C ARG A 22 -2.72 -10.55 11.31
N GLU A 23 -3.59 -11.18 10.52
CA GLU A 23 -3.43 -11.37 9.07
C GLU A 23 -3.25 -10.03 8.33
N LYS A 24 -4.01 -8.99 8.73
CA LYS A 24 -3.89 -7.64 8.16
C LYS A 24 -2.52 -6.98 8.39
N ALA A 25 -1.75 -7.46 9.37
CA ALA A 25 -0.41 -6.98 9.67
C ALA A 25 0.69 -7.71 8.89
N ILE A 26 0.38 -8.81 8.18
CA ILE A 26 1.37 -9.56 7.41
C ILE A 26 1.85 -8.71 6.22
N ARG A 27 3.18 -8.68 6.03
CA ARG A 27 3.86 -7.86 5.01
C ARG A 27 4.69 -8.68 4.01
N HIS A 28 4.69 -9.99 4.12
CA HIS A 28 5.43 -10.88 3.20
C HIS A 28 4.70 -12.21 3.02
N GLY A 29 4.81 -12.83 1.84
CA GLY A 29 4.29 -14.17 1.54
C GLY A 29 2.75 -14.30 1.48
N HIS A 30 2.00 -13.24 1.79
CA HIS A 30 0.54 -13.27 1.81
C HIS A 30 -0.06 -12.70 0.52
N ILE A 31 -1.25 -13.15 0.11
CA ILE A 31 -1.84 -12.69 -1.14
C ILE A 31 -2.15 -11.18 -1.17
N SER A 32 -2.43 -10.58 -0.01
CA SER A 32 -2.54 -9.12 0.15
C SER A 32 -1.28 -8.34 -0.22
N THR A 33 -0.12 -9.00 -0.27
CA THR A 33 1.14 -8.36 -0.67
C THR A 33 1.44 -8.54 -2.15
N LEU A 34 0.68 -9.39 -2.87
CA LEU A 34 0.82 -9.57 -4.32
C LEU A 34 0.07 -8.49 -5.10
N HIS A 35 -1.19 -8.24 -4.73
CA HIS A 35 -2.00 -7.15 -5.26
C HIS A 35 -2.94 -6.65 -4.17
N VAL A 36 -3.07 -5.33 -4.07
CA VAL A 36 -3.89 -4.66 -3.07
C VAL A 36 -5.33 -4.63 -3.54
N TRP A 37 -6.25 -5.12 -2.70
CA TRP A 37 -7.69 -4.96 -2.88
C TRP A 37 -8.31 -4.47 -1.57
N TRP A 38 -8.95 -3.30 -1.60
CA TRP A 38 -9.38 -2.57 -0.40
C TRP A 38 -10.45 -3.31 0.42
N ALA A 39 -11.26 -4.15 -0.24
CA ALA A 39 -12.35 -4.89 0.41
C ALA A 39 -11.99 -6.37 0.68
N ARG A 40 -10.71 -6.77 0.56
CA ARG A 40 -10.31 -8.18 0.72
C ARG A 40 -10.69 -8.72 2.09
N ARG A 41 -11.42 -9.85 2.09
CA ARG A 41 -11.74 -10.59 3.31
C ARG A 41 -10.51 -11.34 3.82
N PRO A 42 -10.29 -11.43 5.15
CA PRO A 42 -9.22 -12.25 5.69
C PRO A 42 -9.36 -13.72 5.24
N LEU A 43 -8.26 -14.34 4.83
CA LEU A 43 -8.22 -15.74 4.42
C LEU A 43 -8.65 -16.66 5.56
N VAL A 44 -8.25 -16.34 6.79
CA VAL A 44 -8.65 -17.09 8.00
C VAL A 44 -10.16 -17.20 8.14
N VAL A 45 -10.89 -16.10 7.91
CA VAL A 45 -12.37 -16.07 8.00
C VAL A 45 -13.00 -16.74 6.79
N ALA A 46 -12.46 -16.49 5.58
CA ALA A 46 -12.95 -17.11 4.36
C ALA A 46 -12.87 -18.64 4.41
N ARG A 47 -11.75 -19.19 4.91
CA ARG A 47 -11.57 -20.64 5.10
C ARG A 47 -12.58 -21.23 6.08
N ALA A 48 -12.75 -20.58 7.24
CA ALA A 48 -13.72 -21.00 8.24
C ALA A 48 -15.14 -21.00 7.69
N ALA A 49 -15.53 -19.95 6.96
CA ALA A 49 -16.84 -19.82 6.36
C ALA A 49 -17.09 -20.87 5.27
N VAL A 50 -16.11 -21.12 4.38
CA VAL A 50 -16.24 -22.16 3.34
C VAL A 50 -16.35 -23.54 3.96
N LEU A 51 -15.46 -23.89 4.89
CA LEU A 51 -15.53 -25.18 5.57
C LEU A 51 -16.86 -25.33 6.32
N GLY A 52 -17.27 -24.28 7.03
CA GLY A 52 -18.49 -24.25 7.82
C GLY A 52 -19.77 -24.39 6.97
N ALA A 53 -19.75 -23.87 5.75
CA ALA A 53 -20.85 -23.99 4.80
C ALA A 53 -20.88 -25.33 4.06
N LEU A 54 -19.74 -26.03 3.97
CA LEU A 54 -19.65 -27.34 3.30
C LEU A 54 -19.91 -28.52 4.24
N LEU A 55 -19.53 -28.41 5.51
CA LEU A 55 -19.64 -29.48 6.50
C LEU A 55 -20.79 -29.25 7.48
N THR A 56 -21.27 -30.35 8.04
CA THR A 56 -22.37 -30.40 9.01
C THR A 56 -21.87 -30.99 10.32
N GLU A 57 -22.72 -31.00 11.35
CA GLU A 57 -22.37 -31.55 12.67
C GLU A 57 -21.91 -33.02 12.63
N GLU A 58 -22.38 -33.80 11.64
CA GLU A 58 -21.96 -35.18 11.39
C GLU A 58 -20.47 -35.34 11.08
N ALA A 59 -19.80 -34.26 10.66
CA ALA A 59 -18.37 -34.30 10.37
C ALA A 59 -17.49 -34.32 11.63
N GLU A 60 -18.07 -34.15 12.82
CA GLU A 60 -17.39 -34.19 14.14
C GLU A 60 -16.08 -33.38 14.16
N VAL A 61 -16.13 -32.17 13.58
CA VAL A 61 -14.95 -31.31 13.45
C VAL A 61 -14.60 -30.72 14.80
N ASP A 62 -13.47 -31.16 15.37
CA ASP A 62 -12.99 -30.65 16.65
C ASP A 62 -12.59 -29.15 16.54
N GLU A 63 -12.95 -28.37 17.56
CA GLU A 63 -12.70 -26.92 17.58
C GLU A 63 -11.20 -26.59 17.45
N ARG A 64 -10.34 -27.40 18.05
CA ARG A 64 -8.88 -27.20 18.01
C ARG A 64 -8.34 -27.36 16.59
N PHE A 65 -8.85 -28.33 15.83
CA PHE A 65 -8.53 -28.53 14.43
C PHE A 65 -9.04 -27.38 13.58
N LEU A 66 -10.29 -26.95 13.77
CA LEU A 66 -10.85 -25.80 13.06
C LEU A 66 -9.97 -24.56 13.28
N LEU A 67 -9.61 -24.27 14.53
CA LEU A 67 -8.73 -23.15 14.88
C LEU A 67 -7.35 -23.25 14.25
N ASN A 68 -6.72 -24.43 14.29
CA ASN A 68 -5.40 -24.65 13.68
C ASN A 68 -5.44 -24.51 12.16
N LEU A 69 -6.46 -25.09 11.51
CA LEU A 69 -6.69 -24.95 10.08
C LEU A 69 -6.94 -23.49 9.70
N CYS A 70 -7.66 -22.73 10.52
CA CYS A 70 -7.91 -21.31 10.29
C CYS A 70 -6.65 -20.45 10.49
N ARG A 71 -5.80 -20.80 11.47
CA ARG A 71 -4.49 -20.15 11.71
C ARG A 71 -3.42 -20.47 10.67
N TRP A 72 -3.62 -21.53 9.89
CA TRP A 72 -2.66 -21.94 8.88
C TRP A 72 -2.43 -20.84 7.85
N GLU A 73 -1.16 -20.61 7.54
CA GLU A 73 -0.68 -19.73 6.49
C GLU A 73 0.13 -20.55 5.50
N VAL A 74 0.01 -20.23 4.21
CA VAL A 74 0.81 -20.91 3.18
C VAL A 74 2.26 -20.50 3.33
N HIS A 75 3.08 -21.47 3.72
CA HIS A 75 4.54 -21.39 3.69
C HIS A 75 5.08 -22.62 2.99
N ASP A 76 6.07 -22.45 2.10
CA ASP A 76 6.70 -23.58 1.42
C ASP A 76 7.35 -24.51 2.44
N GLY A 77 7.07 -25.80 2.34
CA GLY A 77 7.66 -26.82 3.21
C GLY A 77 7.01 -26.99 4.59
N ASP A 78 5.84 -26.39 4.88
CA ASP A 78 5.10 -26.59 6.14
C ASP A 78 4.35 -27.95 6.16
N PRO A 79 4.84 -28.98 6.88
CA PRO A 79 4.19 -30.29 6.91
C PRO A 79 2.89 -30.28 7.73
N GLY A 80 2.82 -29.42 8.76
CA GLY A 80 1.65 -29.28 9.62
C GLY A 80 0.47 -28.68 8.87
N GLY A 81 0.72 -27.62 8.09
CA GLY A 81 -0.26 -27.03 7.20
C GLY A 81 -0.83 -28.00 6.16
N ARG A 82 0.04 -28.80 5.53
CA ARG A 82 -0.37 -29.84 4.59
C ARG A 82 -1.28 -30.88 5.25
N TYR A 83 -0.92 -31.33 6.45
CA TYR A 83 -1.76 -32.25 7.22
C TYR A 83 -3.15 -31.66 7.52
N LEU A 84 -3.21 -30.39 7.96
CA LEU A 84 -4.47 -29.72 8.26
C LEU A 84 -5.38 -29.64 7.02
N LEU A 85 -4.82 -29.26 5.87
CA LEU A 85 -5.56 -29.20 4.60
C LEU A 85 -6.05 -30.58 4.15
N GLU A 86 -5.21 -31.61 4.19
CA GLU A 86 -5.61 -32.95 3.76
C GLU A 86 -6.66 -33.56 4.68
N ARG A 87 -6.60 -33.29 5.99
CA ARG A 87 -7.66 -33.66 6.92
C ARG A 87 -8.99 -32.97 6.54
N ALA A 88 -8.98 -31.67 6.26
CA ALA A 88 -10.17 -30.95 5.82
C ALA A 88 -10.74 -31.48 4.50
N ARG A 89 -9.89 -31.73 3.51
CA ARG A 89 -10.27 -32.34 2.22
C ARG A 89 -10.88 -33.74 2.40
N THR A 90 -10.35 -34.52 3.33
CA THR A 90 -10.88 -35.86 3.64
C THR A 90 -12.29 -35.78 4.23
N LEU A 91 -12.54 -34.84 5.14
CA LEU A 91 -13.88 -34.60 5.68
C LEU A 91 -14.87 -34.19 4.59
N ILE A 92 -14.45 -33.30 3.68
CA ILE A 92 -15.27 -32.89 2.53
C ILE A 92 -15.54 -34.07 1.60
N ARG A 93 -14.53 -34.89 1.27
CA ARG A 93 -14.68 -36.09 0.44
C ARG A 93 -15.60 -37.14 1.07
N ARG A 94 -15.61 -37.29 2.39
CA ARG A 94 -16.57 -38.20 3.07
C ARG A 94 -18.03 -37.81 2.82
N ARG A 95 -18.31 -36.50 2.78
CA ARG A 95 -19.66 -35.98 2.55
C ARG A 95 -20.06 -35.97 1.07
N PHE A 96 -19.17 -35.55 0.19
CA PHE A 96 -19.48 -35.30 -1.23
C PHE A 96 -18.97 -36.40 -2.18
N GLY A 97 -18.27 -37.42 -1.66
CA GLY A 97 -17.63 -38.47 -2.44
C GLY A 97 -16.50 -37.93 -3.33
N ASP A 98 -16.35 -38.52 -4.51
CA ASP A 98 -15.32 -38.13 -5.49
C ASP A 98 -15.68 -36.87 -6.29
N ARG A 99 -16.87 -36.29 -6.08
CA ARG A 99 -17.30 -35.07 -6.78
C ARG A 99 -16.99 -33.85 -5.90
N PRO A 100 -16.08 -32.95 -6.32
CA PRO A 100 -15.78 -31.76 -5.54
C PRO A 100 -17.04 -30.88 -5.41
N PRO A 101 -17.41 -30.43 -4.20
CA PRO A 101 -18.56 -29.53 -4.05
C PRO A 101 -18.29 -28.21 -4.76
N LYS A 102 -19.34 -27.55 -5.23
CA LYS A 102 -19.24 -26.27 -5.96
C LYS A 102 -19.52 -25.12 -5.01
N VAL A 103 -18.62 -24.14 -4.98
CA VAL A 103 -18.75 -22.90 -4.19
C VAL A 103 -18.84 -21.73 -5.16
N LEU A 104 -19.94 -20.99 -5.11
CA LEU A 104 -20.13 -19.75 -5.85
C LEU A 104 -19.96 -18.55 -4.91
N ASP A 105 -19.00 -17.69 -5.24
CA ASP A 105 -18.87 -16.36 -4.65
C ASP A 105 -19.33 -15.32 -5.68
N SER A 106 -20.52 -14.75 -5.44
CA SER A 106 -21.13 -13.76 -6.34
C SER A 106 -20.49 -12.37 -6.24
N PHE A 107 -19.69 -12.12 -5.20
CA PHE A 107 -19.09 -10.82 -4.88
C PHE A 107 -17.62 -10.99 -4.48
N ALA A 108 -16.87 -11.67 -5.35
CA ALA A 108 -15.59 -12.25 -4.96
C ALA A 108 -14.50 -11.21 -4.70
N GLY A 109 -14.56 -10.04 -5.34
CA GLY A 109 -13.61 -8.95 -5.17
C GLY A 109 -12.16 -9.42 -5.22
N GLY A 110 -11.49 -9.43 -4.07
CA GLY A 110 -10.09 -9.81 -3.94
C GLY A 110 -9.80 -11.32 -3.98
N GLY A 111 -10.82 -12.18 -4.07
CA GLY A 111 -10.67 -13.62 -4.30
C GLY A 111 -10.40 -14.51 -3.09
N SER A 112 -10.63 -14.04 -1.86
CA SER A 112 -10.34 -14.82 -0.65
C SER A 112 -11.16 -16.10 -0.52
N ILE A 113 -12.48 -16.02 -0.69
CA ILE A 113 -13.40 -17.17 -0.60
C ILE A 113 -13.12 -18.20 -1.71
N PRO A 114 -13.05 -17.83 -3.01
CA PRO A 114 -12.77 -18.81 -4.05
C PRO A 114 -11.37 -19.43 -3.91
N LEU A 115 -10.36 -18.68 -3.43
CA LEU A 115 -9.05 -19.23 -3.15
C LEU A 115 -9.08 -20.29 -2.04
N GLU A 116 -9.77 -20.01 -0.93
CA GLU A 116 -9.89 -20.96 0.17
C GLU A 116 -10.76 -22.17 -0.19
N ALA A 117 -11.80 -21.98 -1.01
CA ALA A 117 -12.57 -23.09 -1.57
C ALA A 117 -11.69 -24.04 -2.40
N LEU A 118 -10.84 -23.51 -3.29
CA LEU A 118 -9.88 -24.34 -4.02
C LEU A 118 -8.89 -25.06 -3.09
N ARG A 119 -8.39 -24.38 -2.05
CA ARG A 119 -7.47 -24.99 -1.07
C ARG A 119 -8.13 -26.16 -0.33
N LEU A 120 -9.41 -26.03 0.01
CA LEU A 120 -10.21 -27.08 0.65
C LEU A 120 -10.65 -28.20 -0.31
N GLY A 121 -10.36 -28.09 -1.61
CA GLY A 121 -10.70 -29.11 -2.61
C GLY A 121 -12.08 -28.97 -3.24
N ALA A 122 -12.75 -27.83 -3.05
CA ALA A 122 -14.00 -27.50 -3.72
C ALA A 122 -13.74 -26.87 -5.11
N GLY A 123 -14.71 -27.03 -6.02
CA GLY A 123 -14.75 -26.27 -7.26
C GLY A 123 -15.23 -24.83 -7.00
N ALA A 124 -14.38 -23.85 -7.27
CA ALA A 124 -14.68 -22.44 -7.00
C ALA A 124 -15.15 -21.69 -8.25
N TYR A 125 -16.25 -20.95 -8.12
CA TYR A 125 -16.81 -20.04 -9.12
C TYR A 125 -16.83 -18.65 -8.51
N ALA A 126 -16.21 -17.68 -9.18
CA ALA A 126 -16.09 -16.31 -8.70
C ALA A 126 -16.66 -15.35 -9.73
N MET A 127 -17.61 -14.50 -9.31
CA MET A 127 -18.20 -13.45 -10.15
C MET A 127 -17.79 -12.08 -9.64
N GLU A 128 -17.55 -11.18 -10.58
CA GLU A 128 -17.22 -9.79 -10.29
C GLU A 128 -17.49 -8.92 -11.52
N TYR A 129 -18.13 -7.78 -11.30
CA TYR A 129 -18.39 -6.79 -12.34
C TYR A 129 -17.22 -5.83 -12.53
N ASN A 130 -16.51 -5.50 -11.44
CA ASN A 130 -15.38 -4.60 -11.48
C ASN A 130 -14.22 -5.21 -12.29
N PRO A 131 -13.75 -4.58 -13.39
CA PRO A 131 -12.73 -5.16 -14.26
C PRO A 131 -11.37 -5.33 -13.56
N VAL A 132 -11.04 -4.48 -12.59
CA VAL A 132 -9.81 -4.60 -11.79
C VAL A 132 -9.89 -5.82 -10.88
N ALA A 133 -11.00 -6.02 -10.18
CA ALA A 133 -11.17 -7.21 -9.35
C ALA A 133 -11.29 -8.49 -10.20
N TYR A 134 -11.91 -8.44 -11.38
CA TYR A 134 -11.86 -9.56 -12.32
C TYR A 134 -10.42 -9.96 -12.65
N LEU A 135 -9.54 -9.02 -13.02
CA LEU A 135 -8.12 -9.31 -13.28
C LEU A 135 -7.40 -9.87 -12.03
N ILE A 136 -7.69 -9.32 -10.86
CA ILE A 136 -7.19 -9.84 -9.57
C ILE A 136 -7.61 -11.28 -9.34
N LEU A 137 -8.87 -11.63 -9.62
CA LEU A 137 -9.38 -13.00 -9.50
C LEU A 137 -8.66 -13.95 -10.45
N LYS A 138 -8.46 -13.53 -11.71
CA LYS A 138 -7.68 -14.33 -12.68
C LYS A 138 -6.26 -14.58 -12.17
N ALA A 139 -5.59 -13.54 -11.67
CA ALA A 139 -4.24 -13.65 -11.12
C ALA A 139 -4.14 -14.45 -9.81
N THR A 140 -5.20 -14.45 -9.00
CA THR A 140 -5.26 -15.13 -7.70
C THR A 140 -5.64 -16.60 -7.81
N VAL A 141 -6.68 -16.89 -8.60
CA VAL A 141 -7.40 -18.15 -8.59
C VAL A 141 -7.05 -19.00 -9.81
N GLU A 142 -7.02 -18.39 -11.00
CA GLU A 142 -6.93 -19.13 -12.27
C GLU A 142 -5.48 -19.31 -12.76
N TYR A 143 -4.73 -18.21 -12.88
CA TYR A 143 -3.39 -18.23 -13.48
C TYR A 143 -2.38 -19.10 -12.70
N PRO A 144 -2.35 -19.10 -11.36
CA PRO A 144 -1.45 -19.98 -10.62
C PRO A 144 -1.75 -21.46 -10.88
N GLN A 145 -3.03 -21.83 -11.00
CA GLN A 145 -3.44 -23.21 -11.30
C GLN A 145 -3.10 -23.60 -12.74
N ARG A 146 -3.36 -22.69 -13.70
CA ARG A 146 -3.15 -22.94 -15.12
C ARG A 146 -1.67 -23.00 -15.52
N PHE A 147 -0.84 -22.14 -14.93
CA PHE A 147 0.53 -21.94 -15.37
C PHE A 147 1.59 -22.40 -14.36
N GLY A 148 1.21 -22.66 -13.10
CA GLY A 148 2.10 -23.17 -12.07
C GLY A 148 3.40 -22.37 -11.94
N GLN A 149 4.52 -23.07 -11.78
CA GLN A 149 5.85 -22.44 -11.63
C GLN A 149 6.31 -21.65 -12.86
N LYS A 150 5.74 -21.90 -14.05
CA LYS A 150 6.06 -21.10 -15.24
C LYS A 150 5.65 -19.65 -15.01
N LEU A 151 4.50 -19.41 -14.38
CA LEU A 151 4.04 -18.06 -14.05
C LEU A 151 5.08 -17.32 -13.20
N THR A 152 5.59 -17.95 -12.14
CA THR A 152 6.59 -17.35 -11.26
C THR A 152 7.86 -16.96 -12.02
N ARG A 153 8.33 -17.82 -12.93
CA ARG A 153 9.50 -17.54 -13.77
C ARG A 153 9.26 -16.38 -14.73
N GLU A 154 8.11 -16.35 -15.41
CA GLU A 154 7.77 -15.27 -16.34
C GLU A 154 7.57 -13.94 -15.61
N VAL A 155 6.86 -13.92 -14.46
CA VAL A 155 6.69 -12.71 -13.64
C VAL A 155 8.06 -12.17 -13.22
N LYS A 156 8.98 -13.03 -12.78
CA LYS A 156 10.34 -12.62 -12.44
C LYS A 156 11.08 -12.03 -13.65
N ARG A 157 11.05 -12.73 -14.80
CA ARG A 157 11.71 -12.29 -16.03
C ARG A 157 11.20 -10.92 -16.50
N PHE A 158 9.88 -10.74 -16.60
CA PHE A 158 9.30 -9.47 -17.02
C PHE A 158 9.52 -8.37 -15.98
N GLY A 159 9.46 -8.70 -14.68
CA GLY A 159 9.79 -7.77 -13.60
C GLY A 159 11.22 -7.27 -13.68
N GLU A 160 12.19 -8.16 -13.91
CA GLU A 160 13.61 -7.82 -14.13
C GLU A 160 13.77 -6.98 -15.40
N TRP A 161 13.08 -7.34 -16.49
CA TRP A 161 13.11 -6.58 -17.74
C TRP A 161 12.60 -5.14 -17.59
N VAL A 162 11.46 -4.94 -16.90
CA VAL A 162 10.92 -3.60 -16.59
C VAL A 162 11.90 -2.83 -15.70
N LEU A 163 12.43 -3.49 -14.66
CA LEU A 163 13.36 -2.88 -13.71
C LEU A 163 14.62 -2.38 -14.43
N GLU A 164 15.23 -3.17 -15.30
CA GLU A 164 16.45 -2.79 -16.00
C GLU A 164 16.21 -1.67 -17.04
N ARG A 165 15.04 -1.64 -17.69
CA ARG A 165 14.65 -0.51 -18.55
C ARG A 165 14.46 0.76 -17.76
N ALA A 166 13.65 0.70 -16.69
CA ALA A 166 13.39 1.84 -15.82
C ALA A 166 14.68 2.39 -15.20
N LYS A 167 15.61 1.53 -14.76
CA LYS A 167 16.92 1.97 -14.28
C LYS A 167 17.70 2.76 -15.32
N ARG A 168 17.72 2.31 -16.58
CA ARG A 168 18.45 2.99 -17.66
C ARG A 168 17.80 4.34 -17.99
N GLU A 169 16.48 4.35 -18.18
CA GLU A 169 15.73 5.54 -18.57
C GLU A 169 15.70 6.60 -17.47
N LEU A 170 15.66 6.19 -16.20
CA LEU A 170 15.54 7.13 -15.08
C LEU A 170 16.88 7.52 -14.46
N ALA A 171 18.00 6.87 -14.80
CA ALA A 171 19.30 7.06 -14.15
C ALA A 171 19.72 8.53 -14.03
N GLU A 172 19.48 9.33 -15.07
CA GLU A 172 19.89 10.75 -15.12
C GLU A 172 19.16 11.65 -14.10
N PHE A 173 17.98 11.22 -13.64
CA PHE A 173 17.14 11.95 -12.68
C PHE A 173 17.40 11.53 -11.24
N TYR A 174 18.21 10.49 -11.00
CA TYR A 174 18.59 10.00 -9.67
C TYR A 174 20.13 9.88 -9.55
N PRO A 175 20.89 10.97 -9.73
CA PRO A 175 22.34 10.91 -9.78
C PRO A 175 22.92 10.43 -8.45
N PRO A 176 23.85 9.45 -8.45
CA PRO A 176 24.55 9.05 -7.24
C PRO A 176 25.50 10.18 -6.80
N LEU A 177 25.52 10.47 -5.50
CA LEU A 177 26.44 11.45 -4.90
C LEU A 177 27.30 10.78 -3.84
N ALA A 178 28.62 10.95 -3.95
CA ALA A 178 29.60 10.37 -3.02
C ALA A 178 29.41 8.85 -2.77
N GLY A 179 29.06 8.10 -3.82
CA GLY A 179 28.81 6.66 -3.73
C GLY A 179 27.46 6.26 -3.12
N GLU A 180 26.55 7.20 -2.92
CA GLU A 180 25.18 6.93 -2.45
C GLU A 180 24.14 7.23 -3.54
N THR A 181 23.22 6.30 -3.77
CA THR A 181 22.14 6.47 -4.76
C THR A 181 20.86 6.96 -4.07
N PRO A 182 20.21 8.03 -4.58
CA PRO A 182 18.88 8.44 -4.14
C PRO A 182 17.83 7.35 -4.35
N ILE A 183 17.04 7.07 -3.32
CA ILE A 183 15.91 6.11 -3.37
C ILE A 183 14.57 6.75 -3.03
N ALA A 184 14.59 7.92 -2.38
CA ALA A 184 13.40 8.73 -2.18
C ALA A 184 13.80 10.20 -1.94
N TYR A 185 12.92 11.10 -2.35
CA TYR A 185 13.02 12.54 -2.09
C TYR A 185 11.91 12.98 -1.15
N ILE A 186 12.25 13.79 -0.16
CA ILE A 186 11.31 14.32 0.82
C ILE A 186 11.03 15.77 0.48
N TRP A 187 9.82 15.98 -0.05
CA TRP A 187 9.29 17.28 -0.39
C TRP A 187 8.32 17.76 0.68
N SER A 188 8.32 19.06 0.93
CA SER A 188 7.30 19.73 1.73
C SER A 188 6.44 20.59 0.82
N ARG A 189 5.11 20.50 0.96
CA ARG A 189 4.23 21.56 0.45
C ARG A 189 4.41 22.80 1.30
N THR A 190 4.30 23.98 0.70
CA THR A 190 4.51 25.25 1.41
C THR A 190 3.34 26.21 1.19
N ILE A 191 3.02 27.00 2.21
CA ILE A 191 2.05 28.11 2.13
C ILE A 191 2.67 29.37 2.72
N ARG A 192 2.09 30.54 2.41
CA ARG A 192 2.46 31.80 3.08
C ARG A 192 1.65 31.99 4.35
N CYS A 193 2.32 32.43 5.41
CA CYS A 193 1.69 32.78 6.67
C CYS A 193 0.70 33.93 6.44
N PRO A 194 -0.58 33.79 6.83
CA PRO A 194 -1.60 34.82 6.63
C PRO A 194 -1.41 36.04 7.53
N ASN A 195 -0.57 35.96 8.56
CA ASN A 195 -0.24 37.12 9.39
C ASN A 195 0.55 38.15 8.54
N PRO A 196 -0.01 39.36 8.28
CA PRO A 196 0.59 40.35 7.39
C PRO A 196 1.97 40.82 7.85
N SER A 197 2.21 40.86 9.16
CA SER A 197 3.53 41.23 9.72
C SER A 197 4.57 40.12 9.53
N CYS A 198 4.15 38.87 9.32
CA CYS A 198 5.03 37.73 9.14
C CYS A 198 5.27 37.44 7.67
N GLY A 199 4.26 36.97 6.93
CA GLY A 199 4.37 36.54 5.53
C GLY A 199 5.35 35.39 5.26
N ALA A 200 5.78 34.69 6.31
CA ALA A 200 6.78 33.63 6.19
C ALA A 200 6.27 32.42 5.42
N GLU A 201 7.19 31.72 4.77
CA GLU A 201 6.91 30.40 4.21
C GLU A 201 6.75 29.37 5.35
N ILE A 202 5.63 28.66 5.35
CA ILE A 202 5.34 27.58 6.29
C ILE A 202 5.48 26.25 5.54
N PRO A 203 6.53 25.45 5.79
CA PRO A 203 6.59 24.09 5.28
C PRO A 203 5.57 23.22 6.01
N LEU A 204 4.80 22.44 5.26
CA LEU A 204 3.75 21.56 5.78
C LEU A 204 4.33 20.17 6.02
N PHE A 205 4.45 19.80 7.28
CA PHE A 205 4.92 18.49 7.74
C PHE A 205 3.98 17.98 8.83
N ARG A 206 3.52 16.72 8.72
CA ARG A 206 2.81 16.04 9.81
C ARG A 206 3.74 15.69 10.97
N GLN A 207 4.98 15.35 10.64
CA GLN A 207 6.04 15.01 11.58
C GLN A 207 7.40 15.29 10.93
N PHE A 208 8.44 15.31 11.75
CA PHE A 208 9.84 15.51 11.37
C PHE A 208 10.69 14.25 11.51
N TRP A 209 10.11 13.12 11.94
CA TRP A 209 10.82 11.82 11.91
C TRP A 209 11.12 11.39 10.47
N LEU A 210 12.40 11.18 10.16
CA LEU A 210 12.87 10.53 8.94
C LEU A 210 13.01 9.02 9.13
N ALA A 211 13.50 8.61 10.31
CA ALA A 211 13.53 7.22 10.75
C ALA A 211 13.26 7.15 12.25
N ARG A 212 12.36 6.24 12.66
CA ARG A 212 12.05 5.96 14.06
C ARG A 212 11.97 4.45 14.29
N LYS A 213 13.11 3.77 14.15
CA LYS A 213 13.27 2.35 14.50
C LYS A 213 14.16 2.23 15.75
N GLY A 214 14.07 1.09 16.46
CA GLY A 214 14.75 0.90 17.74
C GLY A 214 16.23 1.28 17.73
N ASN A 215 16.97 0.88 16.68
CA ASN A 215 18.39 1.18 16.49
C ASN A 215 18.68 2.40 15.58
N LYS A 216 17.65 3.08 15.06
CA LYS A 216 17.83 4.19 14.13
C LYS A 216 16.80 5.29 14.34
N LYS A 217 17.23 6.36 14.99
CA LYS A 217 16.47 7.60 15.20
C LYS A 217 17.12 8.71 14.40
N VAL A 218 16.43 9.20 13.37
CA VAL A 218 16.87 10.28 12.49
C VAL A 218 15.71 11.26 12.33
N ALA A 219 15.94 12.53 12.59
CA ALA A 219 14.93 13.58 12.52
C ALA A 219 15.42 14.79 11.72
N LEU A 220 14.46 15.47 11.09
CA LEU A 220 14.64 16.69 10.33
C LEU A 220 14.30 17.88 11.23
N LYS A 221 15.30 18.49 11.88
CA LYS A 221 15.09 19.60 12.81
C LYS A 221 14.83 20.90 12.03
N PRO A 222 13.68 21.56 12.21
CA PRO A 222 13.41 22.86 11.60
C PRO A 222 14.20 23.98 12.28
N ILE A 223 14.75 24.89 11.49
CA ILE A 223 15.51 26.08 11.91
C ILE A 223 14.82 27.33 11.35
N PRO A 224 13.91 27.96 12.12
CA PRO A 224 13.21 29.17 11.69
C PRO A 224 14.18 30.35 11.49
N ASN A 225 14.14 30.98 10.31
CA ASN A 225 14.96 32.14 9.98
C ASN A 225 14.09 33.37 9.74
N ARG A 226 14.05 34.27 10.72
CA ARG A 226 13.24 35.49 10.67
C ARG A 226 13.67 36.49 9.60
N LYS A 227 14.96 36.53 9.24
CA LYS A 227 15.48 37.45 8.22
C LYS A 227 15.02 37.07 6.82
N THR A 228 15.13 35.79 6.49
CA THR A 228 14.73 35.26 5.16
C THR A 228 13.27 34.82 5.12
N LYS A 229 12.54 34.96 6.24
CA LYS A 229 11.12 34.59 6.39
C LYS A 229 10.83 33.15 5.95
N ARG A 230 11.74 32.22 6.27
CA ARG A 230 11.63 30.80 5.90
C ARG A 230 12.08 29.89 7.05
N VAL A 231 11.81 28.60 6.91
CA VAL A 231 12.30 27.56 7.85
C VAL A 231 13.35 26.72 7.11
N ASP A 232 14.60 26.81 7.53
CA ASP A 232 15.68 25.93 7.09
C ASP A 232 15.63 24.60 7.86
N PHE A 233 16.47 23.63 7.51
CA PHE A 233 16.50 22.33 8.20
C PHE A 233 17.91 21.81 8.40
N VAL A 234 18.08 21.01 9.46
CA VAL A 234 19.26 20.20 9.69
C VAL A 234 18.84 18.77 10.04
N ILE A 235 19.67 17.78 9.72
CA ILE A 235 19.43 16.39 10.10
C ILE A 235 20.15 16.10 11.41
N VAL A 236 19.39 15.59 12.38
CA VAL A 236 19.90 15.18 13.70
C VAL A 236 19.62 13.69 13.92
N GLN A 237 20.50 13.00 14.65
CA GLN A 237 20.42 11.55 14.84
C GLN A 237 20.69 11.13 16.28
N GLY A 238 20.11 10.01 16.70
CA GLY A 238 20.38 9.39 18.00
C GLY A 238 20.12 10.34 19.17
N GLY A 239 21.12 10.52 20.04
CA GLY A 239 21.05 11.41 21.19
C GLY A 239 21.04 12.91 20.84
N ALA A 240 21.35 13.30 19.60
CA ALA A 240 21.30 14.70 19.17
C ALA A 240 19.88 15.19 18.84
N VAL A 241 18.86 14.33 18.95
CA VAL A 241 17.46 14.72 18.80
C VAL A 241 17.01 15.40 20.09
N ASP A 242 16.99 16.73 20.10
CA ASP A 242 16.72 17.60 21.25
C ASP A 242 15.33 18.28 21.19
N PHE A 243 14.47 17.85 20.28
CA PHE A 243 13.11 18.34 20.09
C PHE A 243 12.14 17.18 19.90
N ASP A 244 10.83 17.42 19.94
CA ASP A 244 9.82 16.40 19.61
C ASP A 244 9.55 16.35 18.10
N PRO A 245 10.07 15.35 17.35
CA PRO A 245 9.86 15.27 15.92
C PRO A 245 8.50 14.66 15.56
N ALA A 246 7.69 14.21 16.54
CA ALA A 246 6.30 13.83 16.27
C ALA A 246 5.41 15.06 16.07
N LYS A 247 5.83 16.24 16.56
CA LYS A 247 5.11 17.50 16.41
C LYS A 247 5.53 18.23 15.14
N GLY A 248 4.85 17.92 14.04
CA GLY A 248 4.99 18.64 12.78
C GLY A 248 4.36 20.04 12.79
N THR A 249 4.41 20.73 11.65
CA THR A 249 3.70 22.00 11.44
C THR A 249 2.22 21.82 11.12
N VAL A 250 1.77 20.60 10.81
CA VAL A 250 0.37 20.31 10.46
C VAL A 250 -0.27 19.31 11.42
N SER A 251 -1.47 19.63 11.89
CA SER A 251 -2.31 18.72 12.67
C SER A 251 -3.78 18.97 12.36
N ARG A 252 -4.50 17.89 11.99
CA ARG A 252 -5.93 17.93 11.64
C ARG A 252 -6.27 19.03 10.62
N GLY A 253 -5.47 19.14 9.56
CA GLY A 253 -5.63 20.14 8.49
C GLY A 253 -5.11 21.54 8.82
N ASN A 254 -5.00 21.92 10.10
CA ASN A 254 -4.46 23.21 10.51
C ASN A 254 -2.93 23.20 10.44
N ALA A 255 -2.34 24.35 10.10
CA ALA A 255 -0.90 24.57 10.11
C ALA A 255 -0.47 25.54 11.24
N VAL A 256 0.80 25.51 11.63
CA VAL A 256 1.41 26.49 12.54
C VAL A 256 2.67 27.09 11.94
N CYS A 257 2.77 28.42 11.99
CA CYS A 257 3.97 29.12 11.58
C CYS A 257 5.07 29.02 12.65
N LEU A 258 6.21 28.41 12.32
CA LEU A 258 7.33 28.27 13.26
C LEU A 258 8.08 29.58 13.55
N LEU A 259 7.79 30.67 12.83
CA LEU A 259 8.46 31.97 13.02
C LEU A 259 7.70 32.90 13.98
N CYS A 260 6.38 32.94 13.86
CA CYS A 260 5.51 33.85 14.64
C CYS A 260 4.46 33.12 15.50
N GLY A 261 4.34 31.80 15.39
CA GLY A 261 3.38 31.00 16.18
C GLY A 261 1.93 31.06 15.67
N THR A 262 1.63 31.82 14.62
CA THR A 262 0.27 31.91 14.07
C THR A 262 -0.27 30.54 13.69
N SER A 263 -1.45 30.20 14.22
CA SER A 263 -2.22 29.03 13.81
C SER A 263 -3.02 29.38 12.55
N VAL A 264 -2.74 28.67 11.46
CA VAL A 264 -3.39 28.82 10.16
C VAL A 264 -4.46 27.75 10.04
N LYS A 265 -5.71 28.18 9.87
CA LYS A 265 -6.86 27.28 9.80
C LYS A 265 -6.86 26.47 8.51
N ASP A 266 -7.41 25.26 8.59
CA ASP A 266 -7.48 24.31 7.47
C ASP A 266 -8.18 24.90 6.23
N ASP A 267 -9.20 25.73 6.39
CA ASP A 267 -9.88 26.39 5.27
C ASP A 267 -8.96 27.34 4.50
N TYR A 268 -8.07 28.06 5.18
CA TYR A 268 -7.05 28.86 4.50
C TYR A 268 -6.05 27.95 3.76
N VAL A 269 -5.60 26.87 4.39
CA VAL A 269 -4.67 25.91 3.75
C VAL A 269 -5.29 25.31 2.48
N LYS A 270 -6.57 24.94 2.53
CA LYS A 270 -7.34 24.43 1.37
C LYS A 270 -7.49 25.51 0.30
N ALA A 271 -7.82 26.75 0.68
CA ALA A 271 -7.97 27.87 -0.25
C ALA A 271 -6.66 28.17 -0.99
N GLU A 272 -5.50 28.16 -0.30
CA GLU A 272 -4.19 28.30 -0.93
C GLU A 272 -3.90 27.18 -1.93
N ALA A 273 -4.27 25.93 -1.61
CA ALA A 273 -4.13 24.80 -2.51
C ALA A 273 -5.03 24.92 -3.75
N GLN A 274 -6.32 25.20 -3.54
CA GLN A 274 -7.33 25.34 -4.61
C GLN A 274 -7.01 26.50 -5.55
N ALA A 275 -6.43 27.58 -5.02
CA ALA A 275 -6.01 28.72 -5.81
C ALA A 275 -4.62 28.56 -6.46
N GLY A 276 -4.00 27.38 -6.36
CA GLY A 276 -2.67 27.11 -6.96
C GLY A 276 -1.50 27.87 -6.31
N ARG A 277 -1.71 28.49 -5.14
CA ARG A 277 -0.69 29.27 -4.41
C ARG A 277 0.20 28.42 -3.50
N MET A 278 -0.10 27.14 -3.36
CA MET A 278 0.70 26.20 -2.58
C MET A 278 2.00 25.85 -3.31
N GLY A 279 3.12 26.21 -2.71
CA GLY A 279 4.45 25.87 -3.20
C GLY A 279 4.87 24.45 -2.83
N HIS A 280 6.09 24.11 -3.21
CA HIS A 280 6.76 22.89 -2.78
C HIS A 280 8.27 23.13 -2.65
N ARG A 281 8.92 22.41 -1.74
CA ARG A 281 10.37 22.49 -1.52
C ARG A 281 10.96 21.12 -1.29
N LEU A 282 12.04 20.80 -1.99
CA LEU A 282 12.84 19.62 -1.72
C LEU A 282 13.68 19.88 -0.48
N VAL A 283 13.58 19.00 0.50
CA VAL A 283 14.21 19.21 1.81
C VAL A 283 15.29 18.20 2.10
N ALA A 284 15.00 16.92 1.91
CA ALA A 284 15.93 15.84 2.23
C ALA A 284 15.87 14.73 1.19
N VAL A 285 16.96 13.97 1.11
CA VAL A 285 17.12 12.83 0.22
C VAL A 285 17.41 11.60 1.07
N VAL A 286 16.65 10.54 0.80
CA VAL A 286 16.91 9.22 1.34
C VAL A 286 17.79 8.49 0.34
N THR A 287 18.93 8.01 0.79
CA THR A 287 19.93 7.37 -0.05
C THR A 287 20.23 5.96 0.42
N THR A 288 20.88 5.17 -0.41
CA THR A 288 21.45 3.87 -0.02
C THR A 288 22.84 3.70 -0.61
N ARG A 289 23.65 2.83 0.01
CA ARG A 289 24.97 2.42 -0.50
C ARG A 289 24.91 0.99 -1.02
N GLY A 290 25.62 0.73 -2.12
CA GLY A 290 25.71 -0.60 -2.73
C GLY A 290 24.34 -1.17 -3.13
N ARG A 291 24.14 -2.47 -2.94
CA ARG A 291 22.89 -3.18 -3.29
C ARG A 291 21.75 -3.00 -2.28
N GLY A 292 21.67 -1.87 -1.58
CA GLY A 292 20.53 -1.56 -0.70
C GLY A 292 20.73 -1.84 0.80
N GLN A 293 21.97 -1.93 1.30
CA GLN A 293 22.21 -2.13 2.73
C GLN A 293 22.00 -0.84 3.51
N GLY A 294 20.82 -0.70 4.11
CA GLY A 294 20.46 0.44 4.95
C GLY A 294 20.07 1.70 4.17
N ARG A 295 19.39 2.61 4.87
CA ARG A 295 18.95 3.91 4.34
C ARG A 295 19.70 5.03 5.03
N ASN A 296 20.35 5.90 4.28
CA ASN A 296 20.97 7.12 4.79
C ASN A 296 20.07 8.32 4.49
N TYR A 297 20.36 9.44 5.15
CA TYR A 297 19.58 10.67 5.04
C TYR A 297 20.53 11.85 4.96
N ARG A 298 20.34 12.71 3.96
CA ARG A 298 21.06 13.97 3.80
C ARG A 298 20.10 15.08 3.41
N LEU A 299 20.49 16.32 3.62
CA LEU A 299 19.77 17.45 3.05
C LEU A 299 19.89 17.43 1.52
N ALA A 300 18.89 18.00 0.87
CA ALA A 300 18.94 18.22 -0.56
C ALA A 300 20.06 19.20 -0.93
N THR A 301 20.71 18.95 -2.04
CA THR A 301 21.76 19.79 -2.61
C THR A 301 21.31 20.39 -3.94
N GLU A 302 22.07 21.33 -4.47
CA GLU A 302 21.78 21.90 -5.79
C GLU A 302 21.80 20.85 -6.92
N GLU A 303 22.56 19.76 -6.78
CA GLU A 303 22.51 18.68 -7.77
C GLU A 303 21.17 17.94 -7.74
N ASP A 304 20.55 17.75 -6.57
CA ASP A 304 19.21 17.17 -6.51
C ASP A 304 18.16 18.10 -7.11
N HIS A 305 18.29 19.41 -6.86
CA HIS A 305 17.43 20.41 -7.49
C HIS A 305 17.64 20.46 -9.01
N ALA A 306 18.87 20.32 -9.48
CA ALA A 306 19.19 20.23 -10.90
C ALA A 306 18.60 18.98 -11.54
N ALA A 307 18.71 17.82 -10.88
CA ALA A 307 18.10 16.56 -11.32
C ALA A 307 16.57 16.69 -11.43
N PHE A 308 15.92 17.34 -10.47
CA PHE A 308 14.49 17.62 -10.54
C PHE A 308 14.14 18.54 -11.72
N ARG A 309 14.89 19.63 -11.95
CA ARG A 309 14.67 20.51 -13.10
C ARG A 309 14.84 19.78 -14.43
N ARG A 310 15.83 18.88 -14.54
CA ARG A 310 16.00 18.01 -15.72
C ARG A 310 14.78 17.11 -15.92
N ALA A 311 14.25 16.51 -14.84
CA ALA A 311 13.06 15.68 -14.91
C ALA A 311 11.81 16.47 -15.32
N GLU A 312 11.63 17.69 -14.82
CA GLU A 312 10.54 18.58 -15.25
C GLU A 312 10.63 18.91 -16.73
N GLU A 313 11.83 19.22 -17.23
CA GLU A 313 12.05 19.52 -18.63
C GLU A 313 11.83 18.30 -19.53
N ALA A 314 12.33 17.13 -19.11
CA ALA A 314 12.08 15.86 -19.80
C ALA A 314 10.58 15.55 -19.88
N LEU A 315 9.82 15.76 -18.80
CA LEU A 315 8.38 15.57 -18.79
C LEU A 315 7.68 16.55 -19.74
N LYS A 316 8.05 17.84 -19.73
CA LYS A 316 7.49 18.84 -20.66
C LYS A 316 7.69 18.46 -22.11
N ASN A 317 8.88 17.97 -22.45
CA ASN A 317 9.19 17.52 -23.80
C ASN A 317 8.41 16.24 -24.15
N LEU A 318 8.32 15.30 -23.20
CA LEU A 318 7.60 14.04 -23.39
C LEU A 318 6.12 14.26 -23.71
N VAL A 319 5.43 15.12 -22.96
CA VAL A 319 3.99 15.38 -23.17
C VAL A 319 3.69 16.09 -24.49
N GLN A 320 4.69 16.69 -25.15
CA GLN A 320 4.53 17.26 -26.49
C GLN A 320 4.66 16.21 -27.60
N THR A 321 5.18 15.03 -27.30
CA THR A 321 5.27 13.93 -28.27
C THR A 321 3.95 13.15 -28.35
N PRO A 322 3.61 12.55 -29.52
CA PRO A 322 2.47 11.66 -29.61
C PRO A 322 2.56 10.53 -28.59
N SER A 323 1.47 10.31 -27.86
CA SER A 323 1.42 9.24 -26.89
C SER A 323 1.42 7.87 -27.58
N PRO A 324 2.19 6.88 -27.08
CA PRO A 324 2.22 5.53 -27.63
C PRO A 324 1.04 4.66 -27.16
N TRP A 325 0.18 5.18 -26.28
CA TRP A 325 -0.88 4.40 -25.67
C TRP A 325 -2.08 4.22 -26.60
N ALA A 326 -2.69 3.04 -26.52
CA ALA A 326 -3.90 2.73 -27.29
C ALA A 326 -5.05 3.69 -26.95
N PHE A 327 -6.01 3.82 -27.86
CA PHE A 327 -7.21 4.66 -27.71
C PHE A 327 -6.93 6.17 -27.56
N GLY A 328 -5.74 6.63 -27.98
CA GLY A 328 -5.37 8.05 -27.90
C GLY A 328 -5.18 8.56 -26.48
N LEU A 329 -4.94 7.66 -25.51
CA LEU A 329 -4.65 8.04 -24.13
C LEU A 329 -3.38 8.90 -24.08
N SER A 330 -3.41 10.01 -23.34
CA SER A 330 -2.28 10.93 -23.17
C SER A 330 -1.15 10.31 -22.33
N TRP A 331 0.04 10.94 -22.37
CA TRP A 331 1.16 10.57 -21.49
C TRP A 331 0.84 10.74 -20.01
N VAL A 332 0.06 11.76 -19.67
CA VAL A 332 -0.36 12.10 -18.31
C VAL A 332 -1.89 12.05 -18.27
N PRO A 333 -2.51 11.32 -17.33
CA PRO A 333 -3.97 11.28 -17.21
C PRO A 333 -4.59 12.69 -17.14
N GLU A 334 -5.55 12.94 -18.04
CA GLU A 334 -6.23 14.25 -18.20
C GLU A 334 -7.70 14.18 -17.74
N GLU A 335 -8.17 13.01 -17.31
CA GLU A 335 -9.56 12.81 -16.93
C GLU A 335 -9.93 13.75 -15.76
N PRO A 336 -10.98 14.58 -15.90
CA PRO A 336 -11.37 15.51 -14.86
C PRO A 336 -11.89 14.74 -13.63
N MET A 337 -11.53 15.24 -12.46
CA MET A 337 -12.13 14.78 -11.21
C MET A 337 -13.63 15.11 -11.23
N LEU A 338 -14.51 14.11 -11.04
CA LEU A 338 -15.94 14.37 -10.86
C LEU A 338 -16.16 15.28 -9.63
N PRO A 339 -16.76 16.48 -9.78
CA PRO A 339 -16.82 17.49 -8.71
C PRO A 339 -17.61 17.06 -7.46
N SER A 340 -18.48 16.06 -7.58
CA SER A 340 -19.60 15.81 -6.64
C SER A 340 -19.59 14.46 -5.93
N ILE A 341 -18.59 13.61 -6.14
CA ILE A 341 -18.51 12.35 -5.39
C ILE A 341 -17.89 12.68 -4.03
N GLY A 342 -18.74 12.91 -3.02
CA GLY A 342 -18.31 13.06 -1.64
C GLY A 342 -17.38 11.93 -1.21
N ASN A 343 -16.60 12.16 -0.15
CA ASN A 343 -15.56 11.27 0.42
C ASN A 343 -15.97 9.80 0.72
N ASN A 344 -17.18 9.36 0.37
CA ASN A 344 -17.71 8.03 0.61
C ASN A 344 -17.37 7.00 -0.48
N PHE A 345 -16.92 7.42 -1.67
CA PHE A 345 -16.42 6.51 -2.72
C PHE A 345 -14.92 6.65 -3.00
N THR A 346 -14.20 7.42 -2.18
CA THR A 346 -12.74 7.43 -2.22
C THR A 346 -12.19 6.12 -1.68
N VAL A 347 -11.83 5.22 -2.59
CA VAL A 347 -10.92 4.12 -2.30
C VAL A 347 -9.57 4.74 -1.90
N SER A 348 -9.21 4.57 -0.63
CA SER A 348 -7.86 4.80 -0.06
C SER A 348 -7.24 6.21 -0.08
N GLY A 349 -7.98 7.32 -0.17
CA GLY A 349 -7.45 8.66 0.18
C GLY A 349 -6.23 9.16 -0.63
N GLU A 350 -5.80 8.40 -1.62
CA GLU A 350 -4.76 8.66 -2.60
C GLU A 350 -5.32 8.15 -3.92
N TYR A 351 -5.66 9.08 -4.82
CA TYR A 351 -6.03 8.73 -6.18
C TYR A 351 -4.76 8.27 -6.89
N PRO A 352 -4.72 7.04 -7.41
CA PRO A 352 -3.55 6.58 -8.12
C PRO A 352 -3.43 7.37 -9.44
N TYR A 353 -2.19 7.69 -9.84
CA TYR A 353 -1.85 8.19 -11.18
C TYR A 353 -2.18 9.65 -11.54
N GLY A 354 -1.80 10.63 -10.70
CA GLY A 354 -1.55 11.99 -11.20
C GLY A 354 -2.76 12.75 -11.78
N ILE A 355 -3.98 12.29 -11.50
CA ILE A 355 -5.24 12.90 -11.92
C ILE A 355 -5.29 14.35 -11.43
N ARG A 356 -5.40 15.30 -12.36
CA ARG A 356 -5.53 16.73 -12.06
C ARG A 356 -6.94 17.05 -11.56
N ARG A 357 -7.02 17.99 -10.62
CA ARG A 357 -8.26 18.69 -10.27
C ARG A 357 -8.46 19.88 -11.20
#